data_AF-A0A975B9Q0-F1
#
_entry.id   AF-A0A975B9Q0-F1
#
_cell.length_a   1.000
_cell.length_b   1.000
_cell.length_c   1.000
_cell.angle_alpha   90.00
_cell.angle_beta   90.00
_cell.angle_gamma   90.00
#
_symmetry.space_group_name_H-M   'P 1'
#
loop_
_entity.id
_entity.type
_entity.pdbx_description
1 polymer ?
#
loop_
_entity_poly.entity_id
_entity_poly.type
_entity_poly.pdbx_seq_one_letter_code
_entity_poly.pdbx_strand_id
1 'polypeptide(L)' 'MQILRIDIYKPGKKDPETKITVPLSSLSISEKLLPSKVKASLEREGIDLSELSVLFAKQGPKGTLIEVENAVEKLVISIE' A
#
# COMPACT_ATOMS: atom_id res chain seq x y z
N MET A 1 -4.26 -3.60 -15.66
CA MET A 1 -4.02 -2.33 -14.93
C MET A 1 -3.31 -2.73 -13.66
N GLN A 2 -2.11 -2.21 -13.42
CA GLN A 2 -1.37 -2.59 -12.22
C GLN A 2 -1.88 -1.81 -11.01
N ILE A 3 -2.07 -2.47 -9.88
CA ILE A 3 -2.50 -1.89 -8.62
C ILE A 3 -1.48 -2.17 -7.52
N LEU A 4 -1.20 -1.16 -6.68
CA LEU A 4 -0.59 -1.38 -5.37
C LEU A 4 -1.69 -1.79 -4.42
N ARG A 5 -1.47 -2.90 -3.72
CA ARG A 5 -2.37 -3.37 -2.69
C ARG A 5 -1.64 -3.47 -1.36
N ILE A 6 -2.27 -2.93 -0.32
CA ILE A 6 -1.80 -3.00 1.06
C ILE A 6 -2.90 -3.66 1.87
N ASP A 7 -2.65 -4.88 2.33
CA ASP A 7 -3.57 -5.67 3.13
C ASP A 7 -3.00 -5.81 4.55
N ILE A 8 -3.78 -5.43 5.57
CA ILE A 8 -3.43 -5.54 6.99
C ILE A 8 -4.37 -6.57 7.63
N TYR A 9 -3.81 -7.60 8.24
CA TYR A 9 -4.52 -8.72 8.84
C TYR A 9 -4.32 -8.73 10.34
N LYS A 10 -5.39 -9.05 11.08
CA LYS A 10 -5.29 -9.39 12.50
C LYS A 10 -4.78 -10.82 12.71
N PRO A 11 -4.19 -11.14 13.89
CA PRO A 11 -3.62 -12.44 14.17
C PRO A 11 -4.69 -13.53 14.05
N GLY A 12 -4.38 -14.60 13.33
CA GLY A 12 -5.28 -15.72 13.11
C GLY A 12 -6.47 -15.45 12.18
N LYS A 13 -6.56 -14.28 11.53
CA LYS A 13 -7.58 -13.99 10.51
C LYS A 13 -7.04 -14.28 9.11
N LYS A 14 -7.91 -14.84 8.26
CA LYS A 14 -7.59 -15.11 6.85
C LYS A 14 -7.87 -13.92 5.93
N ASP A 15 -8.83 -13.08 6.31
CA ASP A 15 -9.22 -11.90 5.55
C ASP A 15 -8.58 -10.64 6.16
N PRO A 16 -8.16 -9.67 5.32
CA PRO A 16 -7.59 -8.43 5.80
C PRO A 16 -8.65 -7.58 6.49
N GLU A 17 -8.29 -7.01 7.63
CA GLU A 17 -9.12 -6.02 8.33
C GLU A 17 -9.09 -4.67 7.59
N THR A 18 -7.91 -4.28 7.09
CA THR A 18 -7.76 -3.06 6.29
C THR A 18 -7.23 -3.42 4.91
N LYS A 19 -7.86 -2.88 3.87
CA LYS A 19 -7.45 -3.02 2.48
C LYS A 19 -7.32 -1.65 1.84
N ILE A 20 -6.13 -1.35 1.32
CA ILE A 20 -5.85 -0.14 0.56
C ILE A 20 -5.47 -0.57 -0.85
N THR A 21 -6.19 -0.04 -1.85
CA THR A 21 -5.91 -0.29 -3.26
C THR A 21 -5.63 1.03 -3.96
N VAL A 22 -4.47 1.12 -4.60
CA VAL A 22 -4.05 2.32 -5.34
C VAL A 22 -3.72 1.93 -6.77
N PRO A 23 -4.43 2.45 -7.79
CA PRO A 23 -4.04 2.27 -9.18
C PRO A 23 -2.66 2.88 -9.43
N LEU A 24 -1.72 2.09 -9.96
CA LEU A 24 -0.36 2.57 -10.19
C LEU A 24 -0.31 3.65 -11.28
N SER A 25 -1.22 3.57 -12.25
CA SER A 25 -1.39 4.59 -13.28
C SER A 25 -1.81 5.94 -12.73
N SER A 26 -2.41 6.00 -11.54
CA SER A 26 -2.83 7.25 -10.92
C SER A 26 -1.82 7.79 -9.91
N LEU A 27 -0.77 7.06 -9.54
CA LEU A 27 0.07 7.40 -8.37
C LEU A 27 0.67 8.81 -8.43
N SER A 28 1.20 9.19 -9.60
CA SER A 28 1.77 10.52 -9.86
C SER A 28 0.79 11.68 -9.68
N ILE A 29 -0.51 11.39 -9.83
CA ILE A 29 -1.62 12.32 -9.64
C ILE A 29 -2.19 12.18 -8.23
N SER A 30 -2.28 10.96 -7.71
CA SER A 30 -2.82 10.63 -6.39
C SER A 30 -2.01 11.30 -5.28
N GLU A 31 -0.68 11.36 -5.36
CA GLU A 31 0.15 12.10 -4.39
C GLU A 31 -0.23 13.59 -4.29
N LYS A 32 -0.67 14.18 -5.41
CA LYS A 32 -1.08 15.59 -5.49
C LYS A 32 -2.55 15.82 -5.15
N LEU A 33 -3.41 14.82 -5.40
CA LEU A 33 -4.87 14.91 -5.22
C LEU A 33 -5.40 14.19 -3.98
N LEU A 34 -4.54 13.49 -3.24
CA LEU A 34 -4.89 12.84 -1.98
C LEU A 34 -5.40 13.89 -0.99
N PRO A 35 -6.63 13.75 -0.46
CA PRO A 35 -7.13 14.65 0.56
C PRO A 35 -6.20 14.66 1.78
N SER A 36 -5.97 15.84 2.36
CA SER A 36 -5.07 16.00 3.52
C SER A 36 -5.41 15.07 4.68
N LYS A 37 -6.70 14.82 4.92
CA LYS A 37 -7.17 13.87 5.93
C LYS A 37 -6.70 12.44 5.69
N VAL A 38 -6.63 12.01 4.42
CA VAL A 38 -6.16 10.68 4.04
C VAL A 38 -4.65 10.58 4.21
N LYS A 39 -3.90 11.59 3.73
CA LYS A 39 -2.45 11.70 3.97
C LYS A 39 -2.10 11.61 5.45
N ALA A 40 -2.75 12.42 6.28
CA ALA A 40 -2.51 12.41 7.72
C ALA A 40 -2.89 11.09 8.41
N SER A 41 -3.77 10.28 7.80
CA SER A 41 -4.06 8.94 8.31
C SER A 41 -2.98 7.95 7.94
N LEU A 42 -2.53 7.96 6.69
CA LEU A 42 -1.43 7.12 6.21
C LEU A 42 -0.13 7.42 6.98
N GLU A 43 0.20 8.70 7.16
CA GLU A 43 1.36 9.14 7.93
C GLU A 43 1.31 8.68 9.40
N ARG A 44 0.12 8.67 10.03
CA ARG A 44 -0.07 8.14 11.39
C ARG A 44 0.21 6.65 11.49
N GLU A 45 -0.11 5.91 10.43
CA GLU A 45 0.21 4.48 10.30
C GLU A 45 1.64 4.25 9.76
N GLY A 46 2.45 5.31 9.60
CA GLY A 46 3.83 5.22 9.12
C GLY A 46 3.97 4.95 7.62
N ILE A 47 2.89 5.13 6.83
CA ILE A 47 2.86 4.88 5.40
C ILE A 47 3.16 6.18 4.65
N ASP A 48 4.35 6.28 4.06
CA ASP A 48 4.71 7.35 3.12
C ASP A 48 4.56 6.87 1.67
N LEU A 49 3.76 7.59 0.90
CA LEU A 49 3.51 7.30 -0.51
C LEU A 49 4.43 8.12 -1.45
N SER A 50 5.24 9.05 -0.94
CA SER A 50 6.01 10.02 -1.74
C SER A 50 7.08 9.38 -2.64
N GLU A 51 7.65 8.25 -2.21
CA GLU A 51 8.70 7.54 -2.97
C GLU A 51 8.16 6.39 -3.82
N LEU A 52 6.87 6.10 -3.73
CA LEU A 52 6.28 4.98 -4.46
C LEU A 52 6.42 5.17 -5.98
N SER A 53 6.35 6.39 -6.49
CA SER A 53 6.55 6.71 -7.91
C SER A 53 7.88 6.15 -8.49
N VAL A 54 8.93 6.00 -7.68
CA VAL A 54 10.25 5.48 -8.08
C VAL A 54 10.22 3.97 -8.33
N LEU A 55 9.38 3.22 -7.60
CA LEU A 55 9.27 1.77 -7.73
C LEU A 55 8.66 1.32 -9.07
N PHE A 56 7.92 2.20 -9.76
CA PHE A 56 7.07 1.82 -10.89
C PHE A 56 7.57 2.31 -12.26
N ALA A 57 8.52 3.25 -12.30
CA ALA A 57 9.07 3.80 -13.54
C ALA A 57 9.74 2.75 -14.46
N LYS A 58 9.95 1.51 -13.99
CA LYS A 58 10.64 0.44 -14.72
C LYS A 58 9.80 -0.82 -15.02
N GLN A 59 8.46 -0.78 -14.89
CA GLN A 59 7.63 -2.00 -14.79
C GLN A 59 8.13 -2.89 -13.63
N GLY A 60 7.87 -2.42 -12.41
CA GLY A 60 8.26 -3.13 -11.18
C GLY A 60 7.73 -4.57 -11.12
N PRO A 61 8.34 -5.42 -10.28
CA PRO A 61 7.96 -6.83 -10.17
C PRO A 61 6.49 -6.98 -9.78
N LYS A 62 5.81 -7.97 -10.35
CA LYS A 62 4.46 -8.36 -9.90
C LYS A 62 4.56 -9.31 -8.71
N GLY A 63 3.54 -9.30 -7.85
CA GLY A 63 3.45 -10.17 -6.67
C GLY A 63 3.77 -9.44 -5.37
N THR A 64 4.03 -10.21 -4.31
CA THR A 64 4.35 -9.69 -2.98
C THR A 64 5.71 -8.99 -2.97
N LEU A 65 5.72 -7.72 -2.55
CA LEU A 65 6.92 -6.92 -2.36
C LEU A 65 7.43 -7.04 -0.93
N ILE A 66 6.50 -6.91 0.03
CA ILE A 66 6.79 -6.88 1.45
C ILE A 66 5.74 -7.75 2.15
N GLU A 67 6.20 -8.62 3.03
CA GLU A 67 5.37 -9.38 3.96
C GLU A 67 6.02 -9.29 5.34
N VAL A 68 5.32 -8.66 6.28
CA VAL A 68 5.78 -8.50 7.66
C VAL A 68 4.71 -9.06 8.58
N GLU A 69 5.09 -9.94 9.49
CA GLU A 69 4.19 -10.52 10.48
C GLU A 69 4.80 -10.35 11.87
N ASN A 70 4.01 -9.84 12.81
CA ASN A 70 4.37 -9.69 14.21
C ASN A 70 3.24 -10.25 15.11
N ALA A 71 3.40 -10.14 16.44
CA ALA A 71 2.42 -10.68 17.38
C ALA A 71 1.03 -10.01 17.32
N VAL A 72 0.94 -8.83 16.71
CA VAL A 72 -0.24 -7.96 16.68
C VAL A 72 -0.90 -7.93 15.31
N GLU A 73 -0.16 -8.06 14.22
CA GLU A 73 -0.69 -7.98 12.86
C GLU A 73 0.25 -8.58 11.82
N LYS A 74 -0.32 -8.77 10.62
CA LYS A 74 0.41 -9.06 9.39
C LYS A 74 0.12 -8.00 8.34
N LEU A 75 1.17 -7.45 7.73
CA LEU A 75 1.13 -6.49 6.63
C LEU A 75 1.62 -7.18 5.35
N VAL A 76 0.85 -7.09 4.27
CA VAL A 76 1.23 -7.56 2.94
C VAL A 76 1.11 -6.40 1.95
N ILE A 77 2.21 -6.08 1.27
CA ILE A 77 2.24 -5.10 0.17
C ILE A 77 2.54 -5.84 -1.12
N SER A 78 1.68 -5.70 -2.12
CA SER A 78 1.80 -6.40 -3.40
C SER A 78 1.46 -5.53 -4.61
N ILE A 79 1.97 -5.94 -5.78
CA ILE A 79 1.58 -5.41 -7.09
C ILE A 79 0.80 -6.48 -7.86
N GLU A 80 -0.43 -6.17 -8.23
CA GLU A 80 -1.30 -7.03 -9.06
C GLU A 80 -1.55 -6.41 -10.45
#